data_AF-A0A914G742-F1
#
_entry.id   AF-A0A914G742-F1
#
_cell.length_a   1.000
_cell.length_b   1.000
_cell.length_c   1.000
_cell.angle_alpha   90.00
_cell.angle_beta   90.00
_cell.angle_gamma   90.00
#
_symmetry.space_group_name_H-M   'P 1'
#
loop_
_entity.id
_entity.type
_entity.pdbx_description
1 polymer ?
#
loop_
_entity_poly.entity_id
_entity_poly.type
_entity_poly.pdbx_seq_one_letter_code
_entity_poly.pdbx_strand_id
1 'polypeptide(L)'
;MAKLIKSLIFKCIRFCLKGVTRSQRHNNEDIPPESPPPARHNPFLYVPRPTETVINLGIIMCLIGAVTACSDVVSLSAIQESCLMESTGLSCTFNQQTLLSLSPHGQTSCLLLKNNRDENIGMVTLNVAKVAAYCKPHTLYFTREYIIKSKSSKRCRSAGSCHDSNCEETDLQTKISELNGEANDSPGYTYCAASCGCITCSCFYCSPGCLFWRTYAIPKSEKIYEVFSCSSWEQRIKMDMVVKV
;
A
#
# COMPACT_ATOMS: atom_id res chain seq x y z
N MET A 1 -17.29 28.94 38.89
CA MET A 1 -15.85 28.92 38.62
C MET A 1 -15.11 27.74 39.27
N ALA A 2 -15.36 27.39 40.55
CA ALA A 2 -14.66 26.29 41.23
C ALA A 2 -14.92 24.85 40.73
N LYS A 3 -16.05 24.59 40.04
CA LYS A 3 -16.39 23.24 39.51
C LYS A 3 -15.65 22.91 38.19
N LEU A 4 -15.36 23.89 37.34
CA LEU A 4 -14.61 23.67 36.09
C LEU A 4 -13.13 23.36 36.38
N ILE A 5 -12.55 24.05 37.37
CA ILE A 5 -11.16 23.88 37.79
C ILE A 5 -10.93 22.47 38.34
N LYS A 6 -11.84 21.96 39.18
CA LYS A 6 -11.76 20.58 39.70
C LYS A 6 -11.86 19.53 38.59
N SER A 7 -12.66 19.76 37.54
CA SER A 7 -12.83 18.84 36.41
C SER A 7 -11.59 18.77 35.49
N LEU A 8 -10.95 19.92 35.25
CA LEU A 8 -9.72 20.02 34.45
C LEU A 8 -8.51 19.38 35.17
N ILE A 9 -8.40 19.58 36.48
CA ILE A 9 -7.36 18.95 37.30
C ILE A 9 -7.52 17.42 37.31
N PHE A 10 -8.75 16.91 37.46
CA PHE A 10 -9.01 15.47 37.48
C PHE A 10 -8.72 14.79 36.12
N LYS A 11 -8.92 15.50 35.00
CA LYS A 11 -8.59 15.01 33.65
C LYS A 11 -7.08 15.00 33.37
N CYS A 12 -6.33 16.02 33.83
CA CYS A 12 -4.87 16.04 33.66
C CYS A 12 -4.18 14.93 34.47
N ILE A 13 -4.62 14.71 35.72
CA ILE A 13 -4.08 13.61 36.56
C ILE A 13 -4.35 12.24 35.93
N ARG A 14 -5.55 12.03 35.36
CA ARG A 14 -5.88 10.78 34.63
C ARG A 14 -5.05 10.58 33.37
N PHE A 15 -4.61 11.64 32.70
CA PHE A 15 -3.79 11.56 31.49
C PHE A 15 -2.33 11.22 31.84
N CYS A 16 -1.77 11.83 32.89
CA CYS A 16 -0.43 11.52 33.38
C CYS A 16 -0.33 10.09 33.95
N LEU A 17 -1.33 9.60 34.68
CA LEU A 17 -1.32 8.24 35.23
C LEU A 17 -1.47 7.15 34.15
N LYS A 18 -2.13 7.45 33.01
CA LYS A 18 -2.24 6.50 31.89
C LYS A 18 -0.95 6.38 31.07
N GLY A 19 0.00 7.30 31.21
CA GLY A 19 1.29 7.28 30.49
C GLY A 19 2.33 6.32 31.07
N VAL A 20 2.13 5.80 32.29
CA VAL A 20 3.14 4.99 33.00
C VAL A 20 2.98 3.47 32.76
N THR A 21 1.92 3.02 32.11
CA THR A 21 1.73 1.60 31.77
C THR A 21 1.86 1.36 30.26
N ARG A 22 3.09 1.37 29.74
CA ARG A 22 3.39 0.73 28.45
C ARG A 22 4.64 -0.13 28.60
N SER A 23 4.49 -1.24 29.33
CA SER A 23 5.47 -2.32 29.32
C SER A 23 5.31 -3.13 28.02
N GLN A 24 6.43 -3.32 27.33
CA GLN A 24 6.58 -3.99 26.04
C GLN A 24 6.06 -5.44 26.09
N ARG A 25 5.09 -5.79 25.24
CA ARG A 25 4.80 -7.19 24.88
C ARG A 25 5.71 -7.56 23.71
N HIS A 26 6.80 -8.27 23.99
CA HIS A 26 7.50 -9.06 22.99
C HIS A 26 6.66 -10.32 22.69
N ASN A 27 6.37 -10.58 21.42
CA ASN A 27 5.83 -11.86 20.96
C ASN A 27 6.95 -12.89 21.02
N ASN A 28 6.69 -14.05 21.62
CA ASN A 28 7.64 -15.16 21.70
C ASN A 28 7.03 -16.38 21.00
N GLU A 29 7.83 -17.02 20.14
CA GLU A 29 7.57 -18.31 19.50
C GLU A 29 7.51 -19.46 20.51
N ASP A 30 6.72 -20.49 20.18
CA ASP A 30 6.37 -21.65 21.02
C ASP A 30 7.56 -22.58 21.30
N ILE A 31 7.85 -22.83 22.58
CA ILE A 31 8.79 -23.87 23.09
C ILE A 31 8.11 -24.60 24.29
N PRO A 32 8.23 -25.95 24.46
CA PRO A 32 7.46 -26.71 25.45
C PRO A 32 7.97 -26.57 26.90
N PRO A 33 7.19 -26.99 27.92
CA PRO A 33 7.36 -26.54 29.30
C PRO A 33 8.40 -27.35 30.08
N GLU A 34 9.34 -26.64 30.71
CA GLU A 34 10.26 -27.17 31.74
C GLU A 34 9.98 -26.48 33.09
N SER A 35 10.17 -27.23 34.18
CA SER A 35 9.71 -27.00 35.57
C SER A 35 10.02 -25.63 36.20
N PRO A 36 9.24 -25.19 37.23
CA PRO A 36 9.39 -23.86 37.81
C PRO A 36 10.60 -23.72 38.77
N PRO A 37 11.38 -22.62 38.70
CA PRO A 37 12.42 -22.30 39.68
C PRO A 37 11.87 -21.51 40.88
N PRO A 38 12.59 -21.46 42.03
CA PRO A 38 12.06 -20.93 43.28
C PRO A 38 12.04 -19.39 43.35
N ALA A 39 11.11 -18.89 44.16
CA ALA A 39 10.85 -17.47 44.38
C ALA A 39 12.05 -16.72 45.00
N ARG A 40 12.48 -15.61 44.37
CA ARG A 40 13.37 -14.62 44.99
C ARG A 40 12.55 -13.55 45.70
N HIS A 41 12.91 -13.26 46.94
CA HIS A 41 12.43 -12.09 47.68
C HIS A 41 13.06 -10.81 47.13
N ASN A 42 12.24 -9.81 46.79
CA ASN A 42 12.66 -8.45 46.45
C ASN A 42 12.66 -7.57 47.71
N PRO A 43 13.78 -6.99 48.13
CA PRO A 43 13.79 -6.00 49.19
C PRO A 43 13.83 -4.58 48.60
N PHE A 44 13.06 -3.67 49.20
CA PHE A 44 13.11 -2.21 49.06
C PHE A 44 12.64 -1.56 47.74
N LEU A 45 11.33 -1.31 47.66
CA LEU A 45 10.77 -0.16 46.93
C LEU A 45 10.75 1.05 47.89
N TYR A 46 11.78 1.89 47.82
CA TYR A 46 11.76 3.21 48.47
C TYR A 46 11.03 4.18 47.52
N VAL A 47 9.77 4.50 47.82
CA VAL A 47 9.00 5.51 47.07
C VAL A 47 9.23 6.86 47.76
N PRO A 48 10.02 7.80 47.20
CA PRO A 48 10.19 9.10 47.80
C PRO A 48 8.86 9.87 47.73
N ARG A 49 8.42 10.39 48.89
CA ARG A 49 7.27 11.29 48.97
C ARG A 49 7.66 12.62 48.30
N PRO A 50 6.95 13.09 47.27
CA PRO A 50 7.27 14.36 46.64
C PRO A 50 6.97 15.51 47.61
N THR A 51 7.96 16.36 47.86
CA THR A 51 7.81 17.61 48.61
C THR A 51 6.92 18.58 47.84
N GLU A 52 6.22 19.50 48.54
CA GLU A 52 5.24 20.42 47.94
C GLU A 52 5.82 21.27 46.78
N THR A 53 7.13 21.51 46.78
CA THR A 53 7.85 22.20 45.71
C THR A 53 7.84 21.43 44.39
N VAL A 54 7.90 20.09 44.42
CA VAL A 54 7.86 19.24 43.22
C VAL A 54 6.48 19.23 42.59
N ILE A 55 5.43 19.30 43.41
CA ILE A 55 4.03 19.34 42.95
C ILE A 55 3.75 20.68 42.25
N ASN A 56 4.17 21.79 42.86
CA ASN A 56 3.97 23.12 42.27
C ASN A 56 4.74 23.32 40.97
N LEU A 57 5.99 22.83 40.88
CA LEU A 57 6.75 22.88 39.62
C LEU A 57 6.09 22.03 38.51
N GLY A 58 5.54 20.86 38.88
CA GLY A 58 4.85 19.97 37.94
C GLY A 58 3.57 20.60 37.38
N ILE A 59 2.83 21.37 38.18
CA ILE A 59 1.61 22.07 37.75
C ILE A 59 1.96 23.19 36.75
N ILE A 60 3.01 23.97 37.02
CA ILE A 60 3.43 25.07 36.15
C ILE A 60 3.95 24.53 34.80
N MET A 61 4.72 23.43 34.82
CA MET A 61 5.23 22.80 33.59
C MET A 61 4.12 22.19 32.72
N CYS A 62 3.04 21.70 33.33
CA CYS A 62 1.91 21.11 32.61
C CYS A 62 1.01 22.15 31.92
N LEU A 63 0.99 23.40 32.37
CA LEU A 63 0.22 24.49 31.75
C LEU A 63 0.83 24.98 30.43
N ILE A 64 2.14 24.77 30.22
CA ILE A 64 2.86 25.24 29.03
C ILE A 64 2.62 24.29 27.83
N GLY A 65 2.22 23.04 28.07
CA GLY A 65 2.04 22.01 27.03
C GLY A 65 0.73 22.10 26.21
N ALA A 66 -0.15 23.06 26.48
CA ALA A 66 -1.46 23.15 25.83
C ALA A 66 -1.52 24.09 24.60
N VAL A 67 -0.38 24.58 24.13
CA VAL A 67 -0.34 25.48 22.97
C VAL A 67 -0.15 24.66 21.70
N THR A 68 -1.17 24.66 20.82
CA THR A 68 -1.01 24.19 19.44
C THR A 68 -0.20 25.24 18.67
N ALA A 69 1.11 25.05 18.59
CA ALA A 69 2.00 25.89 17.81
C ALA A 69 2.05 25.42 16.35
N CYS A 70 2.28 26.36 15.43
CA CYS A 70 2.56 26.05 14.03
C CYS A 70 3.93 25.38 13.93
N SER A 71 4.07 24.41 13.03
CA SER A 71 5.36 23.76 12.76
C SER A 71 6.28 24.69 11.97
N ASP A 72 5.70 25.42 11.02
CA ASP A 72 6.40 26.42 10.21
C ASP A 72 5.53 27.67 10.10
N VAL A 73 6.17 28.84 10.17
CA VAL A 73 5.52 30.14 10.02
C VAL A 73 6.20 30.91 8.90
N VAL A 74 5.41 31.35 7.92
CA VAL A 74 5.89 32.21 6.82
C VAL A 74 5.08 33.50 6.84
N SER A 75 5.77 34.64 6.86
CA SER A 75 5.13 35.95 6.80
C SER A 75 4.91 36.39 5.35
N LEU A 76 3.68 36.76 5.03
CA LEU A 76 3.28 37.31 3.75
C LEU A 76 3.15 38.82 3.88
N SER A 77 4.13 39.55 3.34
CA SER A 77 4.06 41.01 3.20
C SER A 77 3.54 41.36 1.81
N ALA A 78 2.27 41.73 1.72
CA ALA A 78 1.62 41.94 0.43
C ALA A 78 1.91 43.33 -0.15
N ILE A 79 2.21 43.38 -1.45
CA ILE A 79 2.32 44.65 -2.18
C ILE A 79 0.90 45.04 -2.59
N GLN A 80 0.47 46.22 -2.18
CA GLN A 80 -0.89 46.74 -2.40
C GLN A 80 -1.11 47.02 -3.90
N GLU A 81 -2.10 46.35 -4.52
CA GLU A 81 -2.38 46.49 -5.97
C GLU A 81 -3.43 47.58 -6.24
N SER A 82 -4.48 47.69 -5.41
CA SER A 82 -5.46 48.77 -5.51
C SER A 82 -6.30 48.90 -4.24
N CYS A 83 -6.65 50.13 -3.84
CA CYS A 83 -7.70 50.37 -2.83
C CYS A 83 -8.79 51.25 -3.40
N LEU A 84 -10.03 50.79 -3.25
CA LEU A 84 -11.23 51.52 -3.63
C LEU A 84 -11.91 52.02 -2.35
N MET A 85 -12.24 53.29 -2.30
CA MET A 85 -13.16 53.82 -1.29
C MET A 85 -14.57 53.46 -1.70
N GLU A 86 -15.18 52.50 -1.01
CA GLU A 86 -16.60 52.21 -1.11
C GLU A 86 -17.37 53.00 -0.06
N SER A 87 -18.70 53.14 -0.24
CA SER A 87 -19.55 53.94 0.65
C SER A 87 -19.57 53.45 2.12
N THR A 88 -19.04 52.27 2.39
CA THR A 88 -18.97 51.60 3.70
C THR A 88 -17.55 51.48 4.26
N GLY A 89 -16.51 51.89 3.52
CA GLY A 89 -15.11 51.81 3.96
C GLY A 89 -14.09 51.69 2.83
N LEU A 90 -12.81 51.69 3.20
CA LEU A 90 -11.69 51.46 2.27
C LEU A 90 -11.53 49.95 2.02
N SER A 91 -11.81 49.51 0.79
CA SER A 91 -11.61 48.13 0.33
C SER A 91 -10.30 48.03 -0.43
N CYS A 92 -9.32 47.30 0.12
CA CYS A 92 -7.98 47.14 -0.46
C CYS A 92 -7.78 45.72 -0.97
N THR A 93 -7.38 45.59 -2.24
CA THR A 93 -7.01 44.32 -2.86
C THR A 93 -5.49 44.16 -2.85
N PHE A 94 -5.05 43.04 -2.29
CA PHE A 94 -3.66 42.66 -2.18
C PHE A 94 -3.44 41.37 -2.97
N ASN A 95 -2.42 41.34 -3.82
CA ASN A 95 -2.09 40.16 -4.63
C ASN A 95 -0.64 39.74 -4.33
N GLN A 96 -0.47 38.56 -3.75
CA GLN A 96 0.83 38.04 -3.38
C GLN A 96 0.95 36.55 -3.67
N GLN A 97 2.09 36.17 -4.22
CA GLN A 97 2.49 34.78 -4.41
C GLN A 97 3.62 34.46 -3.43
N THR A 98 3.59 33.29 -2.80
CA THR A 98 4.67 32.83 -1.93
C THR A 98 4.89 31.34 -2.10
N LEU A 99 6.16 30.96 -2.08
CA LEU A 99 6.57 29.56 -2.14
C LEU A 99 6.56 28.97 -0.73
N LEU A 100 5.74 27.94 -0.52
CA LEU A 100 5.65 27.22 0.74
C LEU A 100 6.29 25.83 0.59
N SER A 101 7.20 25.49 1.50
CA SER A 101 7.75 24.13 1.60
C SER A 101 6.84 23.30 2.50
N LEU A 102 6.09 22.36 1.91
CA LEU A 102 5.17 21.48 2.62
C LEU A 102 5.89 20.18 3.00
N SER A 103 6.00 19.86 4.29
CA SER A 103 6.48 18.53 4.71
C SER A 103 5.31 17.55 4.91
N PRO A 104 5.45 16.29 4.47
CA PRO A 104 4.35 15.33 4.39
C PRO A 104 3.85 14.74 5.73
N HIS A 105 4.39 15.15 6.88
CA HIS A 105 4.08 14.57 8.19
C HIS A 105 3.42 15.54 9.16
N GLY A 106 2.08 15.66 9.08
CA GLY A 106 1.25 16.30 10.11
C GLY A 106 1.67 17.73 10.48
N GLN A 107 2.46 18.38 9.63
CA GLN A 107 2.93 19.73 9.86
C GLN A 107 1.78 20.69 9.57
N THR A 108 1.71 21.71 10.44
CA THR A 108 0.79 22.82 10.28
C THR A 108 1.61 24.05 9.88
N SER A 109 1.45 24.51 8.64
CA SER A 109 2.08 25.72 8.12
C SER A 109 1.16 26.91 8.35
N CYS A 110 1.66 27.97 8.97
CA CYS A 110 0.89 29.17 9.24
C CYS A 110 1.44 30.34 8.43
N LEU A 111 0.57 30.92 7.62
CA LEU A 111 0.83 32.11 6.82
C LEU A 111 0.31 33.31 7.58
N LEU A 112 1.22 34.14 8.09
CA LEU A 112 0.86 35.38 8.76
C LEU A 112 0.63 36.48 7.71
N LEU A 113 -0.57 37.03 7.66
CA LEU A 113 -0.94 38.11 6.75
C LEU A 113 -0.60 39.44 7.40
N LYS A 114 0.19 40.27 6.69
CA LYS A 114 0.54 41.61 7.14
C LYS A 114 0.05 42.69 6.18
N ASN A 115 -0.32 43.84 6.74
CA ASN A 115 -0.65 45.04 5.98
C ASN A 115 0.61 45.73 5.44
N ASN A 116 0.41 46.72 4.58
CA ASN A 116 1.45 47.63 4.07
C ASN A 116 2.24 48.39 5.17
N ARG A 117 1.70 48.45 6.39
CA ARG A 117 2.34 49.02 7.59
C ARG A 117 3.08 47.97 8.45
N ASP A 118 3.23 46.75 7.94
CA ASP A 118 3.78 45.59 8.66
C ASP A 118 2.94 45.14 9.88
N GLU A 119 1.68 45.57 9.94
CA GLU A 119 0.71 45.18 10.98
C GLU A 119 0.05 43.84 10.65
N ASN A 120 -0.08 42.95 11.64
CA ASN A 120 -0.72 41.65 11.44
C ASN A 120 -2.23 41.82 11.24
N ILE A 121 -2.74 41.35 10.09
CA ILE A 121 -4.17 41.39 9.74
C ILE A 121 -4.85 40.07 10.09
N GLY A 122 -4.12 38.95 10.01
CA GLY A 122 -4.70 37.63 10.22
C GLY A 122 -3.69 36.52 9.95
N MET A 123 -4.14 35.27 10.08
CA MET A 123 -3.33 34.08 9.88
C MET A 123 -4.10 32.99 9.14
N VAL A 124 -3.53 32.48 8.05
CA VAL A 124 -4.02 31.30 7.35
C VAL A 124 -3.25 30.09 7.84
N THR A 125 -3.95 29.10 8.37
CA THR A 125 -3.39 27.84 8.86
C THR A 125 -3.65 26.75 7.83
N LEU A 126 -2.59 26.13 7.32
CA LEU A 126 -2.61 25.02 6.39
C LEU A 126 -2.16 23.75 7.12
N ASN A 127 -3.01 22.74 7.14
CA ASN A 127 -2.71 21.45 7.75
C ASN A 127 -2.63 20.37 6.66
N VAL A 128 -1.47 19.73 6.53
CA VAL A 128 -1.25 18.66 5.55
C VAL A 128 -1.82 17.35 6.11
N ALA A 129 -3.01 16.98 5.67
CA ALA A 129 -3.69 15.77 6.12
C ALA A 129 -3.10 14.49 5.50
N LYS A 130 -2.76 14.53 4.21
CA LYS A 130 -2.20 13.37 3.50
C LYS A 130 -1.40 13.79 2.27
N VAL A 131 -0.20 13.25 2.11
CA VAL A 131 0.55 13.26 0.86
C VAL A 131 0.58 11.83 0.33
N ALA A 132 0.13 11.61 -0.90
CA ALA A 132 0.09 10.28 -1.49
C ALA A 132 0.41 10.30 -2.98
N ALA A 133 1.16 9.28 -3.39
CA ALA A 133 1.40 8.98 -4.79
C ALA A 133 0.36 7.97 -5.28
N TYR A 134 -0.36 8.33 -6.34
CA TYR A 134 -1.35 7.47 -6.99
C TYR A 134 -0.73 6.88 -8.25
N CYS A 135 -0.69 5.55 -8.30
CA CYS A 135 -0.24 4.82 -9.48
C CYS A 135 -1.22 5.04 -10.64
N LYS A 136 -0.68 5.38 -11.82
CA LYS A 136 -1.41 5.27 -13.09
C LYS A 136 -1.11 3.90 -13.69
N PRO A 137 -2.06 2.95 -13.59
CA PRO A 137 -1.83 1.60 -14.06
C PRO A 137 -1.77 1.57 -15.59
N HIS A 138 -0.85 0.76 -16.11
CA HIS A 138 -0.73 0.38 -17.49
C HIS A 138 -0.83 -1.14 -17.58
N THR A 139 -1.88 -1.63 -18.21
CA THR A 139 -2.14 -3.06 -18.37
C THR A 139 -1.02 -3.71 -19.18
N LEU A 140 -0.44 -4.79 -18.64
CA LEU A 140 0.56 -5.59 -19.36
C LEU A 140 -0.11 -6.74 -20.09
N TYR A 141 -0.84 -7.57 -19.35
CA TYR A 141 -1.58 -8.70 -19.91
C TYR A 141 -2.62 -9.21 -18.92
N PHE A 142 -3.55 -10.00 -19.44
CA PHE A 142 -4.53 -10.72 -18.63
C PHE A 142 -4.09 -12.16 -18.45
N THR A 143 -4.33 -12.70 -17.25
CA THR A 143 -4.03 -14.09 -16.92
C THR A 143 -5.16 -14.67 -16.09
N ARG A 144 -5.18 -15.99 -15.93
CA ARG A 144 -6.12 -16.71 -15.06
C ARG A 144 -5.46 -17.96 -14.52
N GLU A 145 -6.02 -18.51 -13.45
CA GLU A 145 -5.55 -19.81 -12.95
C GLU A 145 -5.89 -20.92 -13.97
N TYR A 146 -4.88 -21.71 -14.32
CA TYR A 146 -5.03 -22.83 -15.23
C TYR A 146 -4.28 -24.06 -14.73
N ILE A 147 -4.69 -25.23 -15.22
CA ILE A 147 -3.96 -26.48 -15.07
C ILE A 147 -3.43 -26.92 -16.43
N ILE A 148 -2.27 -27.57 -16.43
CA ILE A 148 -1.68 -28.16 -17.64
C ILE A 148 -2.10 -29.62 -17.72
N LYS A 149 -2.71 -30.01 -18.84
CA LYS A 149 -3.00 -31.40 -19.19
C LYS A 149 -2.19 -31.82 -20.41
N SER A 150 -2.05 -33.13 -20.59
CA SER A 150 -1.45 -33.72 -21.79
C SER A 150 -2.33 -34.84 -22.34
N LYS A 151 -2.48 -34.87 -23.66
CA LYS A 151 -3.16 -35.95 -24.39
C LYS A 151 -2.22 -36.48 -25.45
N SER A 152 -2.07 -37.80 -25.52
CA SER A 152 -1.19 -38.46 -26.49
C SER A 152 -1.93 -39.50 -27.31
N SER A 153 -1.47 -39.73 -28.54
CA SER A 153 -1.97 -40.78 -29.42
C SER A 153 -0.83 -41.36 -30.25
N LYS A 154 -0.68 -42.68 -30.21
CA LYS A 154 0.27 -43.41 -31.04
C LYS A 154 -0.43 -43.89 -32.31
N ARG A 155 0.22 -43.70 -33.45
CA ARG A 155 -0.20 -44.26 -34.74
C ARG A 155 0.95 -44.99 -35.41
N CYS A 156 0.63 -46.13 -36.02
CA CYS A 156 1.57 -46.87 -36.85
C CYS A 156 1.85 -46.10 -38.15
N ARG A 157 2.94 -46.45 -38.83
CA ARG A 157 3.25 -45.90 -40.16
C ARG A 157 2.05 -46.08 -41.10
N SER A 158 1.72 -45.01 -41.81
CA SER A 158 0.60 -44.92 -42.77
C SER A 158 -0.79 -45.04 -42.15
N ALA A 159 -0.92 -44.90 -40.83
CA ALA A 159 -2.21 -44.89 -40.12
C ALA A 159 -2.51 -43.50 -39.53
N GLY A 160 -3.76 -43.04 -39.70
CA GLY A 160 -4.18 -41.73 -39.19
C GLY A 160 -3.30 -40.61 -39.77
N SER A 161 -2.89 -39.65 -38.95
CA SER A 161 -2.00 -38.56 -39.32
C SER A 161 -0.52 -38.96 -39.46
N CYS A 162 -0.14 -40.23 -39.27
CA CYS A 162 1.25 -40.69 -39.39
C CYS A 162 1.59 -41.11 -40.84
N HIS A 163 1.91 -40.14 -41.70
CA HIS A 163 2.29 -40.35 -43.10
C HIS A 163 3.79 -40.21 -43.34
N ASP A 164 4.22 -40.07 -44.61
CA ASP A 164 5.61 -40.33 -45.01
C ASP A 164 6.66 -39.43 -44.35
N SER A 165 6.25 -38.22 -43.97
CA SER A 165 7.01 -37.20 -43.24
C SER A 165 6.89 -37.27 -41.71
N ASN A 166 6.34 -38.37 -41.15
CA ASN A 166 6.23 -38.68 -39.72
C ASN A 166 5.88 -37.49 -38.80
N CYS A 167 6.94 -36.87 -38.26
CA CYS A 167 6.94 -35.82 -37.25
C CYS A 167 7.58 -34.52 -37.78
N GLU A 168 8.20 -34.55 -38.95
CA GLU A 168 8.92 -33.40 -39.53
C GLU A 168 7.95 -32.29 -39.93
N GLU A 169 6.71 -32.64 -40.28
CA GLU A 169 5.64 -31.68 -40.58
C GLU A 169 4.83 -31.25 -39.34
N THR A 170 5.15 -31.77 -38.15
CA THR A 170 4.40 -31.41 -36.93
C THR A 170 5.01 -30.18 -36.28
N ASP A 171 4.37 -29.03 -36.48
CA ASP A 171 4.67 -27.79 -35.76
C ASP A 171 3.97 -27.73 -34.39
N LEU A 172 4.44 -26.80 -33.55
CA LEU A 172 3.89 -26.55 -32.21
C LEU A 172 2.39 -26.18 -32.21
N GLN A 173 1.87 -25.65 -33.33
CA GLN A 173 0.46 -25.26 -33.47
C GLN A 173 -0.37 -26.28 -34.26
N THR A 174 0.24 -27.32 -34.83
CA THR A 174 -0.46 -28.31 -35.63
C THR A 174 -1.51 -29.03 -34.79
N LYS A 175 -2.76 -29.02 -35.26
CA LYS A 175 -3.87 -29.72 -34.62
C LYS A 175 -4.01 -31.11 -35.24
N ILE A 176 -3.72 -32.13 -34.45
CA ILE A 176 -3.74 -33.52 -34.89
C ILE A 176 -5.11 -34.12 -34.60
N SER A 177 -5.69 -34.81 -35.59
CA SER A 177 -7.07 -35.31 -35.53
C SER A 177 -7.29 -36.26 -34.33
N GLU A 178 -6.26 -37.03 -33.98
CA GLU A 178 -6.20 -37.95 -32.87
C GLU A 178 -6.23 -37.28 -31.50
N LEU A 179 -5.85 -36.00 -31.44
CA LEU A 179 -5.79 -35.18 -30.24
C LEU A 179 -7.01 -34.23 -30.13
N ASN A 180 -8.12 -34.56 -30.81
CA ASN A 180 -9.35 -33.75 -30.82
C ASN A 180 -9.97 -33.45 -29.43
N GLY A 181 -10.98 -32.58 -29.45
CA GLY A 181 -11.72 -32.12 -28.25
C GLY A 181 -10.90 -31.16 -27.41
N GLU A 182 -11.01 -31.28 -26.09
CA GLU A 182 -10.41 -30.39 -25.08
C GLU A 182 -8.94 -30.03 -25.38
N ALA A 183 -8.14 -30.98 -25.89
CA ALA A 183 -6.72 -30.74 -26.20
C ALA A 183 -6.51 -29.80 -27.40
N ASN A 184 -7.26 -29.97 -28.50
CA ASN A 184 -7.16 -29.11 -29.68
C ASN A 184 -7.94 -27.80 -29.52
N ASP A 185 -8.93 -27.76 -28.63
CA ASP A 185 -9.75 -26.58 -28.34
C ASP A 185 -9.09 -25.65 -27.32
N SER A 186 -8.13 -26.17 -26.55
CA SER A 186 -7.37 -25.41 -25.55
C SER A 186 -6.04 -24.87 -26.09
N PRO A 187 -5.56 -23.72 -25.55
CA PRO A 187 -4.24 -23.19 -25.87
C PRO A 187 -3.16 -24.18 -25.39
N GLY A 188 -2.18 -24.45 -26.24
CA GLY A 188 -1.16 -25.46 -25.97
C GLY A 188 -0.24 -25.69 -27.15
N TYR A 189 0.68 -26.63 -26.98
CA TYR A 189 1.67 -27.00 -27.98
C TYR A 189 1.59 -28.49 -28.31
N THR A 190 1.65 -28.80 -29.60
CA THR A 190 1.70 -30.15 -30.14
C THR A 190 3.14 -30.55 -30.41
N TYR A 191 3.43 -31.83 -30.18
CA TYR A 191 4.73 -32.44 -30.39
C TYR A 191 4.55 -33.81 -31.04
N CYS A 192 5.61 -34.26 -31.72
CA CYS A 192 5.68 -35.58 -32.30
C CYS A 192 7.06 -36.18 -32.08
N ALA A 193 7.12 -37.49 -31.82
CA ALA A 193 8.34 -38.27 -31.82
C ALA A 193 8.12 -39.61 -32.52
N ALA A 194 9.18 -40.15 -33.12
CA ALA A 194 9.17 -41.50 -33.65
C ALA A 194 8.92 -42.52 -32.53
N SER A 195 8.09 -43.52 -32.80
CA SER A 195 7.75 -44.60 -31.87
C SER A 195 7.99 -45.97 -32.50
N CYS A 196 8.06 -47.01 -31.68
CA CYS A 196 8.32 -48.36 -32.19
C CYS A 196 7.22 -48.87 -33.12
N GLY A 197 7.65 -49.48 -34.24
CA GLY A 197 6.81 -50.24 -35.17
C GLY A 197 6.84 -51.74 -34.89
N CYS A 198 6.37 -52.54 -35.84
CA CYS A 198 6.19 -54.00 -35.80
C CYS A 198 5.04 -54.49 -34.89
N ILE A 199 4.73 -55.78 -35.05
CA ILE A 199 3.62 -56.46 -34.35
C ILE A 199 3.79 -56.40 -32.84
N THR A 200 5.03 -56.44 -32.33
CA THR A 200 5.35 -56.28 -30.90
C THR A 200 4.87 -54.95 -30.32
N CYS A 201 4.74 -53.93 -31.17
CA CYS A 201 4.27 -52.60 -30.84
C CYS A 201 2.87 -52.30 -31.40
N SER A 202 2.10 -53.35 -31.73
CA SER A 202 0.74 -53.31 -32.29
C SER A 202 0.66 -52.63 -33.67
N CYS A 203 1.71 -52.75 -34.48
CA CYS A 203 1.76 -52.22 -35.83
C CYS A 203 2.00 -53.33 -36.84
N PHE A 204 1.32 -53.29 -37.99
CA PHE A 204 1.54 -54.29 -39.05
C PHE A 204 2.92 -54.15 -39.70
N TYR A 205 3.34 -52.89 -39.96
CA TYR A 205 4.64 -52.59 -40.55
C TYR A 205 5.72 -52.33 -39.48
N CYS A 206 6.96 -52.71 -39.79
CA CYS A 206 8.12 -52.48 -38.93
C CYS A 206 8.74 -51.08 -39.05
N SER A 207 8.23 -50.23 -39.93
CA SER A 207 8.61 -48.83 -40.01
C SER A 207 8.23 -48.09 -38.71
N PRO A 208 9.01 -47.09 -38.27
CA PRO A 208 8.70 -46.30 -37.09
C PRO A 208 7.31 -45.66 -37.19
N GLY A 209 6.53 -45.78 -36.12
CA GLY A 209 5.25 -45.07 -35.96
C GLY A 209 5.45 -43.65 -35.46
N CYS A 210 4.36 -42.92 -35.26
CA CYS A 210 4.34 -41.56 -34.73
C CYS A 210 3.65 -41.57 -33.36
N LEU A 211 4.32 -41.02 -32.35
CA LEU A 211 3.71 -40.68 -31.07
C LEU A 211 3.46 -39.19 -31.05
N PHE A 212 2.18 -38.83 -31.16
CA PHE A 212 1.73 -37.45 -31.06
C PHE A 212 1.33 -37.16 -29.63
N TRP A 213 1.69 -36.00 -29.11
CA TRP A 213 1.12 -35.50 -27.86
C TRP A 213 0.97 -34.00 -27.89
N ARG A 214 -0.01 -33.52 -27.14
CA ARG A 214 -0.26 -32.09 -26.97
C ARG A 214 -0.36 -31.77 -25.50
N THR A 215 0.39 -30.76 -25.09
CA THR A 215 0.36 -30.20 -23.74
C THR A 215 -0.40 -28.89 -23.79
N TYR A 216 -1.48 -28.78 -23.02
CA TYR A 216 -2.45 -27.69 -23.16
C TYR A 216 -2.95 -27.21 -21.79
N ALA A 217 -3.35 -25.94 -21.74
CA ALA A 217 -3.80 -25.25 -20.54
C ALA A 217 -5.32 -25.13 -20.49
N ILE A 218 -5.92 -25.51 -19.36
CA ILE A 218 -7.37 -25.44 -19.13
C ILE A 218 -7.63 -24.51 -17.95
N PRO A 219 -8.59 -23.57 -18.06
CA PRO A 219 -8.97 -22.73 -16.93
C PRO A 219 -9.45 -23.57 -15.74
N LYS A 220 -8.88 -23.30 -14.56
CA LYS A 220 -9.38 -23.83 -13.30
C LYS A 220 -10.45 -22.93 -12.68
N SER A 221 -10.44 -21.65 -13.05
CA SER A 221 -11.39 -20.64 -12.60
C SER A 221 -11.81 -19.74 -13.76
N GLU A 222 -13.03 -19.21 -13.67
CA GLU A 222 -13.54 -18.16 -14.57
C GLU A 222 -12.97 -16.77 -14.24
N LYS A 223 -12.30 -16.63 -13.08
CA LYS A 223 -11.73 -15.35 -12.65
C LYS A 223 -10.50 -14.98 -13.49
N ILE A 224 -10.59 -13.83 -14.15
CA ILE A 224 -9.50 -13.23 -14.92
C ILE A 224 -8.82 -12.17 -14.05
N TYR A 225 -7.48 -12.20 -14.04
CA TYR A 225 -6.63 -11.24 -13.37
C TYR A 225 -5.97 -10.33 -14.39
N GLU A 226 -5.94 -9.05 -14.09
CA GLU A 226 -5.15 -8.07 -14.84
C GLU A 226 -3.79 -7.92 -14.17
N VAL A 227 -2.72 -8.16 -14.93
CA VAL A 227 -1.37 -7.83 -14.52
C VAL A 227 -1.03 -6.47 -15.13
N PHE A 228 -0.76 -5.48 -14.28
CA PHE A 228 -0.45 -4.12 -14.69
C PHE A 228 0.84 -3.63 -14.02
N SER A 229 1.46 -2.62 -14.60
CA SER A 229 2.57 -1.87 -14.01
C SER A 229 2.20 -0.39 -13.86
N CYS A 230 2.88 0.31 -12.96
CA CYS A 230 2.69 1.75 -12.79
C CYS A 230 3.68 2.50 -13.68
N SER A 231 3.22 2.98 -14.84
CA SER A 231 4.08 3.72 -15.79
C SER A 231 4.39 5.14 -15.32
N SER A 232 3.49 5.73 -14.52
CA SER A 232 3.68 7.03 -13.89
C SER A 232 2.96 7.10 -12.55
N TRP A 233 3.37 8.06 -11.72
CA TRP A 233 2.82 8.30 -10.40
C TRP A 233 2.36 9.75 -10.30
N GLU A 234 1.13 9.95 -9.83
CA GLU A 234 0.56 11.27 -9.61
C GLU A 234 0.60 11.62 -8.13
N GLN A 235 1.30 12.70 -7.79
CA GLN A 235 1.34 13.21 -6.43
C GLN A 235 0.05 13.97 -6.13
N ARG A 236 -0.64 13.62 -5.04
CA ARG A 236 -1.81 14.34 -4.56
C ARG A 236 -1.63 14.68 -3.09
N ILE A 237 -1.94 15.93 -2.76
CA ILE A 237 -1.86 16.46 -1.40
C ILE A 237 -3.27 16.82 -0.97
N LYS A 238 -3.72 16.24 0.14
CA LYS A 238 -4.93 16.65 0.84
C LYS A 238 -4.53 17.54 2.00
N MET A 239 -5.11 18.74 2.03
CA MET A 239 -4.80 19.77 3.02
C MET A 239 -6.09 20.45 3.50
N ASP A 240 -6.14 20.76 4.78
CA ASP A 240 -7.21 21.50 5.41
C ASP A 240 -6.74 22.94 5.65
N MET A 241 -7.54 23.92 5.25
CA MET A 241 -7.21 25.35 5.35
C MET A 241 -8.17 26.05 6.31
N VAL A 242 -7.62 26.81 7.25
CA VAL A 242 -8.39 27.61 8.21
C VAL A 242 -7.87 29.05 8.19
N VAL A 243 -8.75 30.01 7.93
CA VAL A 243 -8.42 31.44 7.97
C VAL A 243 -8.89 32.03 9.30
N LYS A 244 -8.00 32.71 10.01
CA LYS A 244 -8.31 33.48 11.23
C LYS A 244 -7.98 34.95 10.96
N VAL A 245 -8.94 35.82 11.17
CA VAL A 245 -8.80 37.29 11.08
C VAL A 245 -8.90 37.85 12.49
#